data_AF-X0W0M8-F1
#
_entry.id   AF-X0W0M8-F1
#
_cell.length_a   1.000
_cell.length_b   1.000
_cell.length_c   1.000
_cell.angle_alpha   90.00
_cell.angle_beta   90.00
_cell.angle_gamma   90.00
#
_symmetry.space_group_name_H-M   'P 1'
#
loop_
_entity.id
_entity.type
_entity.pdbx_description
1 polymer ?
#
loop_
_entity_poly.entity_id
_entity_poly.type
_entity_poly.pdbx_seq_one_letter_code
_entity_poly.pdbx_strand_id
1 'polypeptide(L)' 'WYILEFDQEDLLFGLVDGFEKELGYISLNELRETTGPLGLPIERDLYWQPVPLSKVKADLGMRA' A
#
# COMPACT_ATOMS: atom_id res chain seq x y z
N TRP A 1 1.24 2.36 -1.86
CA TRP A 1 0.36 1.94 -0.75
C TRP A 1 1.23 1.66 0.47
N TYR A 2 0.70 1.77 1.67
CA TYR A 2 1.46 1.62 2.92
C TYR A 2 0.88 0.46 3.73
N ILE A 3 1.62 -0.63 3.86
CA ILE A 3 1.16 -1.86 4.51
C ILE A 3 1.40 -1.79 6.01
N LEU A 4 0.40 -2.15 6.80
CA LEU A 4 0.42 -2.19 8.27
C LEU A 4 0.47 -3.62 8.82
N GLU A 5 -0.30 -4.52 8.22
CA GLU A 5 -0.41 -5.92 8.65
C GLU A 5 -0.31 -6.85 7.45
N PHE A 6 0.18 -8.07 7.68
CA PHE A 6 0.24 -9.14 6.70
C PHE A 6 0.00 -10.47 7.41
N ASP A 7 -0.94 -11.27 6.89
CA ASP A 7 -1.24 -12.61 7.38
C ASP A 7 -0.16 -13.66 7.04
N GLN A 8 0.86 -13.29 6.27
CA GLN A 8 1.93 -14.14 5.72
C GLN A 8 1.49 -15.10 4.60
N GLU A 9 0.26 -14.98 4.11
CA GLU A 9 -0.28 -15.77 3.01
C GLU A 9 -0.68 -14.88 1.83
N ASP A 10 -1.72 -14.06 1.98
CA ASP A 10 -2.25 -13.21 0.90
C ASP A 10 -2.77 -11.85 1.39
N LEU A 11 -3.45 -11.78 2.53
CA LEU A 11 -4.13 -10.57 2.96
C LEU A 11 -3.17 -9.60 3.65
N LEU A 12 -3.06 -8.41 3.05
CA LEU A 12 -2.42 -7.25 3.62
C LEU A 12 -3.51 -6.29 4.13
N PHE A 13 -3.26 -5.60 5.24
CA PHE A 13 -4.06 -4.45 5.65
C PHE A 13 -3.21 -3.19 5.54
N GLY A 14 -3.74 -2.13 4.93
CA GLY A 14 -2.92 -0.96 4.62
C GLY A 14 -3.70 0.29 4.25
N LEU A 15 -2.97 1.40 4.18
CA LEU A 15 -3.44 2.65 3.58
C LEU A 15 -3.19 2.62 2.07
N VAL A 16 -4.27 2.67 1.30
CA VAL A 16 -4.27 2.84 -0.14
C VAL A 16 -4.33 4.33 -0.43
N ASP A 17 -3.31 4.85 -1.12
CA ASP A 17 -3.33 6.19 -1.72
C ASP A 17 -3.58 6.00 -3.22
N GLY A 18 -4.87 5.94 -3.58
CA GLY A 18 -5.35 5.70 -4.95
C GLY A 18 -6.23 6.85 -5.41
N PHE A 19 -7.38 6.51 -6.03
CA PHE A 19 -8.40 7.50 -6.39
C PHE A 19 -8.98 8.18 -5.14
N GLU A 20 -9.30 7.37 -4.13
CA GLU A 20 -9.57 7.81 -2.78
C GLU A 20 -8.47 7.30 -1.83
N LYS A 21 -8.32 7.98 -0.70
CA LYS A 21 -7.42 7.54 0.38
C LYS A 21 -8.20 6.71 1.38
N GLU A 22 -7.90 5.43 1.49
CA GLU A 22 -8.67 4.49 2.32
C GLU A 22 -7.81 3.50 3.09
N LEU A 23 -8.33 3.04 4.23
CA LEU A 23 -7.77 1.91 4.98
C LEU A 23 -8.58 0.67 4.68
N GLY A 24 -7.93 -0.38 4.20
CA GLY A 24 -8.62 -1.58 3.76
C GLY A 24 -7.70 -2.79 3.59
N TYR A 25 -8.33 -3.90 3.28
CA TYR A 25 -7.65 -5.13 2.91
C TYR A 25 -7.23 -5.09 1.44
N ILE A 26 -6.09 -5.70 1.17
CA ILE A 26 -5.44 -5.78 -0.14
C ILE A 26 -5.00 -7.24 -0.32
N SER A 27 -5.29 -7.85 -1.48
CA SER A 27 -4.74 -9.16 -1.85
C SER A 27 -3.35 -9.00 -2.47
N LEU A 28 -2.35 -9.71 -1.92
CA LEU A 28 -1.00 -9.76 -2.47
C LEU A 28 -0.96 -10.48 -3.83
N ASN A 29 -1.81 -11.49 -4.02
CA ASN A 29 -1.95 -12.19 -5.30
C ASN A 29 -2.50 -11.26 -6.38
N GLU A 30 -3.54 -10.48 -6.08
CA GLU A 30 -4.04 -9.46 -7.03
C GLU A 30 -2.94 -8.45 -7.40
N LEU A 31 -2.14 -7.99 -6.42
CA LEU A 31 -0.99 -7.11 -6.69
C LEU A 31 0.04 -7.74 -7.64
N ARG A 32 0.33 -9.04 -7.48
CA ARG A 32 1.31 -9.77 -8.29
C ARG A 32 0.82 -10.02 -9.72
N GLU A 33 -0.48 -10.22 -9.90
CA GLU A 33 -1.11 -10.45 -11.21
C GLU A 33 -1.40 -9.13 -11.95
N THR A 34 -1.44 -8.01 -11.22
CA THR A 34 -1.67 -6.70 -11.81
C THR A 34 -0.51 -6.27 -12.71
N THR A 35 -0.85 -5.98 -13.96
CA THR A 35 0.09 -5.45 -14.96
C THR A 35 -0.26 -4.00 -15.25
N GLY A 36 0.67 -3.10 -14.94
CA GLY A 36 0.54 -1.66 -15.16
C GLY A 36 0.88 -1.22 -16.58
N PRO A 37 0.97 0.11 -16.80
CA PRO A 37 1.41 0.68 -18.07
C PRO A 37 2.73 0.08 -18.54
N LEU A 38 2.88 -0.10 -19.85
CA LEU A 38 4.07 -0.69 -20.48
C LEU A 38 4.36 -2.15 -20.07
N GLY A 39 3.40 -2.85 -19.47
CA GLY A 39 3.58 -4.25 -19.07
C GLY A 39 4.38 -4.42 -17.78
N LEU A 40 4.53 -3.36 -16.98
CA LEU A 40 5.33 -3.39 -15.76
C LEU A 40 4.50 -3.85 -14.57
N PRO A 41 5.03 -4.75 -13.71
CA PRO A 41 4.35 -5.17 -12.50
C PRO A 41 4.41 -4.07 -11.42
N ILE A 42 3.65 -4.27 -10.35
CA ILE A 42 3.76 -3.44 -9.15
C ILE A 42 5.05 -3.80 -8.40
N GLU A 43 5.79 -2.78 -7.95
CA GLU A 43 7.06 -2.94 -7.25
C GLU A 43 6.93 -2.58 -5.76
N ARG A 44 7.75 -3.24 -4.93
CA ARG A 44 7.93 -2.88 -3.53
C ARG A 44 9.15 -1.96 -3.39
N ASP A 45 8.98 -0.85 -2.68
CA ASP A 45 10.10 0.00 -2.29
C ASP A 45 11.02 -0.72 -1.28
N LEU A 46 12.31 -0.82 -1.61
CA LEU A 46 13.34 -1.46 -0.78
C LEU A 46 14.00 -0.50 0.21
N TYR A 47 13.89 0.81 0.00
CA TYR A 47 14.59 1.84 0.77
C TYR A 47 13.68 2.57 1.75
N TRP A 48 12.37 2.49 1.56
CA TRP A 48 11.40 3.03 2.50
C TRP A 48 11.55 2.41 3.90
N GLN A 49 11.56 3.27 4.92
CA GLN A 49 11.67 2.86 6.33
C GLN A 49 10.31 2.95 7.03
N PRO A 50 9.89 1.91 7.77
CA PRO A 50 8.67 1.94 8.55
C PRO A 50 8.57 3.14 9.50
N VAL A 51 7.44 3.82 9.45
CA VAL A 51 7.09 4.94 10.33
C VAL A 51 5.64 4.79 10.82
N PRO A 52 5.25 5.48 11.91
CA PRO A 52 3.85 5.51 12.32
C PRO A 52 2.92 6.00 11.20
N LEU A 53 1.74 5.38 11.07
CA LEU A 53 0.75 5.76 10.06
C LEU A 53 0.37 7.25 10.13
N SER A 54 0.39 7.85 11.33
CA SER A 54 0.13 9.28 11.50
C SER A 54 1.10 10.17 10.71
N LYS A 55 2.37 9.77 10.60
CA LYS A 55 3.37 10.49 9.81
C LYS A 55 3.06 10.39 8.31
N VAL A 56 2.74 9.18 7.82
CA VAL A 56 2.31 8.97 6.43
C VAL A 56 1.07 9.82 6.11
N LYS A 57 0.05 9.80 6.98
CA LYS A 57 -1.17 10.60 6.81
C LYS A 57 -0.87 12.10 6.73
N ALA A 58 0.01 12.61 7.59
CA ALA A 58 0.45 14.01 7.55
C ALA A 58 1.18 14.34 6.24
N ASP A 59 2.10 13.48 5.80
CA ASP A 59 2.86 13.64 4.54
C ASP A 59 1.95 13.63 3.31
N LEU A 60 0.85 12.85 3.35
CA LEU A 60 -0.17 12.79 2.32
C LEU A 60 -1.25 13.90 2.41
N GLY A 61 -1.12 14.82 3.36
CA GLY A 61 -2.08 15.92 3.56
C GLY A 61 -3.45 15.47 4.07
N MET A 62 -3.57 14.26 4.61
CA MET A 62 -4.80 13.78 5.24
C MET A 62 -4.99 14.54 6.56
N ARG A 63 -6.08 15.31 6.65
CA ARG A 63 -6.47 15.96 7.92
C ARG A 63 -7.21 14.95 8.79
N ALA A 64 -6.98 15.04 10.10
CA ALA A 64 -7.73 14.28 11.11
C ALA A 64 -9.20 14.72 11.15
#